data_AF-A0A0C6E0S3-F1
#
_entry.id   AF-A0A0C6E0S3-F1
#
_cell.length_a   1.000
_cell.length_b   1.000
_cell.length_c   1.000
_cell.angle_alpha   90.00
_cell.angle_beta   90.00
_cell.angle_gamma   90.00
#
_symmetry.space_group_name_H-M   'P 1'
#
loop_
_entity.id
_entity.type
_entity.pdbx_description
1 polymer ?
#
loop_
_entity_poly.entity_id
_entity_poly.type
_entity_poly.pdbx_seq_one_letter_code
_entity_poly.pdbx_strand_id
1 'polypeptide(L)'
;MSEICNLTDAQSAWAKRRKQGLNPSDLHRLIIKQKGRCALSGALMIFDKAYGNPNVNKKGCHPLYAAIDHVSPGNREYGHQLVCYDLNDLKGHLPRKVFIELKDTPAWKNLMHQWRSQSENNPMDIAAFKALLKD
;
A
#
# COMPACT_ATOMS: atom_id res chain seq x y z
N MET A 1 -12.50 25.49 -2.67
CA MET A 1 -11.03 25.66 -2.74
C MET A 1 -10.39 24.29 -2.62
N SER A 2 -9.89 23.71 -3.72
CA SER A 2 -9.16 22.44 -3.66
C SER A 2 -7.74 22.74 -3.20
N GLU A 3 -7.36 22.30 -2.00
CA GLU A 3 -5.95 22.27 -1.60
C GLU A 3 -5.17 21.53 -2.68
N ILE A 4 -4.20 22.21 -3.29
CA ILE A 4 -3.20 21.57 -4.12
C ILE A 4 -2.35 20.76 -3.15
N CYS A 5 -2.70 19.49 -2.98
CA CYS A 5 -1.95 18.58 -2.11
C CYS A 5 -0.63 18.27 -2.81
N ASN A 6 0.40 19.06 -2.49
CA ASN A 6 1.75 18.82 -3.00
C ASN A 6 2.27 17.50 -2.45
N LEU A 7 2.80 16.67 -3.35
CA LEU A 7 3.46 15.42 -2.99
C LEU A 7 4.76 15.72 -2.24
N THR A 8 5.13 14.85 -1.30
CA THR A 8 6.46 14.89 -0.71
C THR A 8 7.53 14.55 -1.75
N ASP A 9 8.80 14.88 -1.48
CA ASP A 9 9.91 14.52 -2.37
C ASP A 9 9.99 13.00 -2.59
N ALA A 10 9.76 12.22 -1.54
CA ALA A 10 9.73 10.76 -1.62
C ALA A 10 8.59 10.25 -2.51
N GLN A 11 7.39 10.81 -2.37
CA GLN A 11 6.22 10.46 -3.21
C GLN A 11 6.46 10.84 -4.67
N SER A 12 6.96 12.06 -4.90
CA SER A 12 7.32 12.54 -6.24
C SER A 12 8.37 11.64 -6.87
N ALA A 13 9.45 11.32 -6.14
CA ALA A 13 10.50 10.44 -6.62
C ALA A 13 10.00 9.02 -6.92
N TRP A 14 9.15 8.46 -6.05
CA TRP A 14 8.55 7.14 -6.26
C TRP A 14 7.70 7.11 -7.53
N ALA A 15 6.96 8.18 -7.83
CA ALA A 15 6.09 8.26 -8.99
C ALA A 15 6.78 8.65 -10.32
N LYS A 16 8.08 9.00 -10.31
CA LYS A 16 8.82 9.40 -11.53
C LYS A 16 8.90 8.32 -12.62
N ARG A 17 8.71 7.05 -12.29
CA ARG A 17 8.85 5.93 -13.22
C ARG A 17 7.55 5.16 -13.36
N ARG A 18 7.28 4.68 -14.58
CA ARG A 18 6.12 3.83 -14.89
C ARG A 18 6.08 2.61 -13.96
N LYS A 19 4.89 2.26 -13.49
CA LYS A 19 4.63 1.12 -12.61
C LYS A 19 3.31 0.48 -13.00
N GLN A 20 3.29 -0.83 -13.22
CA GLN A 20 2.07 -1.57 -13.59
C GLN A 20 1.31 -0.90 -14.76
N GLY A 21 2.03 -0.40 -15.76
CA GLY A 21 1.43 0.29 -16.92
C GLY A 21 0.99 1.73 -16.70
N LEU A 22 0.97 2.24 -15.45
CA LEU A 22 0.65 3.63 -15.15
C LEU A 22 1.81 4.57 -15.50
N ASN A 23 1.47 5.73 -16.07
CA ASN A 23 2.42 6.82 -16.31
C ASN A 23 2.61 7.67 -15.03
N PRO A 24 3.67 8.49 -14.94
CA PRO A 24 3.95 9.32 -13.76
C PRO A 24 2.80 10.24 -13.34
N SER A 25 2.06 10.83 -14.28
CA SER A 25 0.94 11.72 -13.99
C SER A 25 -0.22 10.98 -13.31
N ASP A 26 -0.52 9.76 -13.76
CA ASP A 26 -1.55 8.93 -13.14
C ASP A 26 -1.11 8.43 -11.76
N LEU A 27 0.19 8.15 -11.57
CA LEU A 27 0.75 7.83 -10.25
C LEU A 27 0.61 9.02 -9.29
N HIS A 28 0.90 10.25 -9.73
CA HIS A 28 0.69 11.45 -8.91
C HIS A 28 -0.76 11.61 -8.50
N ARG A 29 -1.69 11.52 -9.46
CA ARG A 29 -3.14 11.60 -9.20
C ARG A 29 -3.57 10.54 -8.21
N LEU A 30 -3.06 9.33 -8.32
CA LEU A 30 -3.40 8.23 -7.41
C LEU A 30 -2.91 8.48 -5.98
N ILE A 31 -1.66 8.96 -5.82
CA ILE A 31 -1.11 9.31 -4.49
C ILE A 31 -1.93 10.43 -3.84
N ILE A 32 -2.26 11.48 -4.60
CA ILE A 32 -3.10 12.59 -4.11
C ILE A 32 -4.48 12.08 -3.72
N LYS A 33 -5.15 11.30 -4.61
CA LYS A 33 -6.49 10.75 -4.37
C LYS A 33 -6.55 9.90 -3.10
N GLN A 34 -5.54 9.07 -2.87
CA GLN A 34 -5.46 8.23 -1.66
C GLN A 34 -4.75 8.91 -0.49
N LYS A 35 -4.32 10.17 -0.62
CA LYS A 35 -3.57 10.92 0.40
C LYS A 35 -2.34 10.14 0.91
N GLY A 36 -1.67 9.40 0.03
CA GLY A 36 -0.55 8.53 0.39
C GLY A 36 -0.89 7.38 1.35
N ARG A 37 -2.16 6.97 1.44
CA ARG A 37 -2.63 5.88 2.32
C ARG A 37 -2.98 4.61 1.56
N CYS A 38 -2.79 3.48 2.22
CA CYS A 38 -3.15 2.15 1.73
C CYS A 38 -4.67 2.02 1.56
N ALA A 39 -5.13 1.53 0.41
CA ALA A 39 -6.55 1.32 0.14
C ALA A 39 -7.19 0.22 1.00
N LEU A 40 -6.40 -0.73 1.50
CA LEU A 40 -6.91 -1.85 2.31
C LEU A 40 -7.06 -1.48 3.79
N SER A 41 -6.05 -0.81 4.36
CA SER A 41 -5.99 -0.52 5.80
C SER A 41 -6.17 0.96 6.16
N GLY A 42 -5.99 1.87 5.20
CA GLY A 42 -5.90 3.31 5.48
C GLY A 42 -4.59 3.76 6.13
N ALA A 43 -3.61 2.86 6.29
CA ALA A 43 -2.30 3.16 6.84
C ALA A 43 -1.52 4.16 5.97
N LEU A 44 -0.79 5.08 6.59
CA LEU A 44 0.17 5.94 5.89
C LEU A 44 1.32 5.08 5.32
N MET A 45 1.62 5.25 4.04
CA MET A 45 2.63 4.42 3.36
C MET A 45 3.98 5.12 3.28
N ILE A 46 5.03 4.32 3.10
CA ILE A 46 6.40 4.77 2.86
C ILE A 46 6.69 4.73 1.37
N PHE A 47 7.27 5.80 0.85
CA PHE A 47 7.59 5.94 -0.58
C PHE A 47 9.10 5.96 -0.85
N ASP A 48 9.94 6.11 0.18
CA ASP A 48 11.38 6.18 0.00
C ASP A 48 11.94 4.83 -0.49
N LYS A 49 12.68 4.90 -1.60
CA LYS A 49 13.32 3.78 -2.29
C LYS A 49 14.23 2.95 -1.39
N ALA A 50 14.80 3.55 -0.33
CA ALA A 50 15.64 2.85 0.63
C ALA A 50 14.88 1.73 1.34
N TYR A 51 13.56 1.85 1.47
CA TYR A 51 12.69 0.88 2.13
C TYR A 51 12.00 -0.09 1.17
N GLY A 52 12.00 0.20 -0.14
CA GLY A 52 11.29 -0.61 -1.14
C GLY A 52 12.14 -1.56 -1.97
N ASN A 53 13.46 -1.44 -1.91
CA ASN A 53 14.35 -2.23 -2.74
C ASN A 53 15.09 -3.27 -1.87
N PRO A 54 14.83 -4.58 -2.04
CA PRO A 54 15.54 -5.63 -1.28
C PRO A 54 17.04 -5.69 -1.60
N ASN A 55 17.48 -5.15 -2.74
CA ASN A 55 18.90 -5.03 -3.08
C ASN A 55 19.59 -3.85 -2.36
N VAL A 56 18.82 -2.93 -1.77
CA VAL A 56 19.32 -1.80 -0.97
C VAL A 56 19.08 -2.05 0.52
N ASN A 57 17.91 -2.57 0.88
CA ASN A 57 17.58 -3.04 2.21
C ASN A 57 17.72 -4.56 2.30
N LYS A 58 18.84 -5.03 2.84
CA LYS A 58 19.10 -6.46 3.08
C LYS A 58 18.07 -7.14 4.00
N LYS A 59 17.23 -6.37 4.72
CA LYS A 59 16.13 -6.87 5.55
C LYS A 59 14.82 -7.09 4.78
N GLY A 60 14.81 -6.83 3.46
CA GLY A 60 13.65 -6.95 2.59
C GLY A 60 12.90 -5.64 2.37
N CYS A 61 11.77 -5.71 1.67
CA CYS A 61 10.86 -4.58 1.50
C CYS A 61 10.19 -4.25 2.85
N HIS A 62 10.02 -2.96 3.15
CA HIS A 62 9.32 -2.53 4.34
C HIS A 62 7.81 -2.81 4.21
N PRO A 63 7.11 -3.31 5.24
CA PRO A 63 5.69 -3.68 5.15
C PRO A 63 4.78 -2.56 4.64
N LEU A 64 5.04 -1.32 5.10
CA LEU A 64 4.34 -0.10 4.66
C LEU A 64 4.77 0.47 3.30
N TYR A 65 5.75 -0.11 2.61
CA TYR A 65 6.21 0.45 1.34
C TYR A 65 5.09 0.43 0.31
N ALA A 66 4.95 1.53 -0.44
CA ALA A 66 3.87 1.70 -1.40
C ALA A 66 4.03 0.74 -2.60
N ALA A 67 2.98 -0.04 -2.86
CA ALA A 67 2.81 -0.89 -4.02
C ALA A 67 1.55 -0.49 -4.82
N ILE A 68 1.48 -0.94 -6.07
CA ILE A 68 0.32 -0.73 -6.94
C ILE A 68 -0.40 -2.06 -7.10
N ASP A 69 -1.70 -2.03 -6.86
CA ASP A 69 -2.59 -3.17 -7.06
C ASP A 69 -3.70 -2.82 -8.05
N HIS A 70 -4.19 -3.84 -8.75
CA HIS A 70 -5.38 -3.73 -9.58
C HIS A 70 -6.61 -3.89 -8.69
N VAL A 71 -7.54 -2.93 -8.74
CA VAL A 71 -8.80 -3.01 -7.99
C VAL A 71 -9.58 -4.28 -8.40
N SER A 72 -9.52 -4.61 -9.68
CA SER A 72 -10.09 -5.83 -10.26
C SER A 72 -9.03 -6.53 -11.13
N PRO A 73 -8.40 -7.63 -10.65
CA PRO A 73 -7.46 -8.40 -11.45
C PRO A 73 -8.08 -8.80 -12.80
N GLY A 74 -7.35 -8.56 -13.90
CA GLY A 74 -7.78 -8.88 -15.25
C GLY A 74 -8.76 -7.90 -15.91
N ASN A 75 -9.23 -6.86 -15.20
CA ASN A 75 -10.07 -5.82 -15.78
C ASN A 75 -9.50 -4.42 -15.51
N ARG A 76 -9.03 -3.76 -16.57
CA ARG A 76 -8.40 -2.44 -16.52
C ARG A 76 -9.38 -1.29 -16.24
N GLU A 77 -10.68 -1.49 -16.46
CA GLU A 77 -11.70 -0.45 -16.29
C GLU A 77 -11.90 -0.04 -14.82
N TYR A 78 -11.66 -0.96 -13.88
CA TYR A 78 -11.75 -0.67 -12.44
C TYR A 78 -10.52 0.07 -11.90
N GLY A 79 -9.48 0.24 -12.71
CA GLY A 79 -8.30 1.02 -12.38
C GLY A 79 -7.38 0.41 -11.33
N HIS A 80 -6.55 1.27 -10.73
CA HIS A 80 -5.49 0.92 -9.80
C HIS A 80 -5.68 1.57 -8.45
N GLN A 81 -5.07 0.98 -7.43
CA GLN A 81 -5.03 1.47 -6.06
C GLN A 81 -3.63 1.34 -5.48
N LEU A 82 -3.29 2.22 -4.53
CA LEU A 82 -2.09 2.05 -3.72
C LEU A 82 -2.39 1.18 -2.51
N VAL A 83 -1.48 0.27 -2.21
CA VAL A 83 -1.57 -0.67 -1.08
C VAL A 83 -0.21 -0.82 -0.42
N CYS A 84 -0.19 -1.20 0.85
CA CYS A 84 1.04 -1.62 1.54
C CYS A 84 1.59 -2.89 0.90
N TYR A 85 2.91 -2.98 0.74
CA TYR A 85 3.58 -4.11 0.09
C TYR A 85 3.18 -5.47 0.69
N ASP A 86 3.29 -5.65 2.00
CA ASP A 86 2.96 -6.93 2.65
C ASP A 86 1.47 -7.26 2.60
N LEU A 87 0.59 -6.25 2.67
CA LEU A 87 -0.85 -6.46 2.50
C LEU A 87 -1.21 -6.84 1.05
N ASN A 88 -0.46 -6.34 0.08
CA ASN A 88 -0.61 -6.74 -1.31
C ASN A 88 -0.19 -8.18 -1.54
N ASP A 89 0.91 -8.60 -0.90
CA ASP A 89 1.40 -9.98 -0.94
C ASP A 89 0.39 -10.94 -0.29
N LEU A 90 -0.10 -10.60 0.91
CA LEU A 90 -1.16 -11.34 1.60
C LEU A 90 -2.42 -11.50 0.72
N LYS A 91 -2.86 -10.40 0.10
CA LYS A 91 -3.98 -10.43 -0.85
C LYS A 91 -3.68 -11.31 -2.07
N GLY A 92 -2.45 -11.28 -2.58
CA GLY A 92 -2.01 -12.03 -3.75
C GLY A 92 -2.07 -13.55 -3.57
N HIS A 93 -2.05 -14.03 -2.33
CA HIS A 93 -2.15 -15.46 -1.99
C HIS A 93 -3.61 -15.96 -1.95
N LEU A 94 -4.60 -15.08 -2.13
CA LEU A 94 -6.01 -15.42 -2.04
C LEU A 94 -6.68 -15.33 -3.42
N PRO A 95 -7.54 -16.31 -3.80
CA PRO A 95 -8.44 -16.13 -4.92
C PRO A 95 -9.33 -14.91 -4.70
N ARG A 96 -9.60 -14.15 -5.77
CA ARG A 96 -10.37 -12.89 -5.68
C ARG A 96 -11.70 -13.03 -4.93
N LYS A 97 -12.46 -14.10 -5.19
CA LYS A 97 -13.75 -14.34 -4.53
C LYS A 97 -13.58 -14.49 -3.01
N VAL A 98 -12.58 -15.27 -2.58
CA VAL A 98 -12.24 -15.48 -1.17
C VAL A 98 -11.85 -14.17 -0.51
N PHE A 99 -11.02 -13.37 -1.19
CA PHE A 99 -10.60 -12.07 -0.67
C PHE A 99 -11.77 -11.10 -0.49
N ILE A 100 -12.74 -11.08 -1.43
CA ILE A 100 -13.93 -10.22 -1.33
C ILE A 100 -14.72 -10.57 -0.06
N GLU A 101 -14.99 -11.85 0.18
CA GLU A 101 -15.70 -12.31 1.39
C GLU A 101 -14.91 -11.98 2.66
N LEU A 102 -13.60 -12.25 2.66
CA LEU A 102 -12.74 -12.01 3.81
C LEU A 102 -12.76 -10.56 4.26
N LYS A 103 -12.77 -9.60 3.31
CA LYS A 103 -12.75 -8.16 3.61
C LYS A 103 -13.90 -7.70 4.50
N ASP A 104 -15.04 -8.38 4.43
CA ASP A 104 -16.23 -7.99 5.18
C ASP A 104 -16.28 -8.58 6.59
N THR A 105 -15.40 -9.53 6.88
CA THR A 105 -15.32 -10.18 8.20
C THR A 105 -14.82 -9.23 9.30
N PRO A 106 -15.26 -9.42 10.56
CA PRO A 106 -14.72 -8.69 11.71
C PRO A 106 -13.21 -8.90 11.88
N ALA A 107 -12.71 -10.11 11.64
CA ALA A 107 -11.29 -10.43 11.76
C ALA A 107 -10.43 -9.59 10.81
N TRP A 108 -10.82 -9.50 9.53
CA TRP A 108 -10.13 -8.66 8.56
C TRP A 108 -10.17 -7.18 8.95
N LYS A 109 -11.35 -6.67 9.33
CA LYS A 109 -11.52 -5.27 9.75
C LYS A 109 -10.65 -4.95 10.98
N ASN A 110 -10.56 -5.86 11.94
CA ASN A 110 -9.69 -5.71 13.10
C ASN A 110 -8.20 -5.71 12.71
N LEU A 111 -7.78 -6.63 11.84
CA LEU A 111 -6.40 -6.64 11.33
C LEU A 111 -6.04 -5.32 10.64
N MET A 112 -6.91 -4.82 9.76
CA MET A 112 -6.70 -3.54 9.07
C MET A 112 -6.64 -2.37 10.05
N HIS A 113 -7.45 -2.40 11.11
CA HIS A 113 -7.41 -1.40 12.18
C HIS A 113 -6.09 -1.44 12.96
N GLN A 114 -5.64 -2.62 13.39
CA GLN A 114 -4.35 -2.81 14.06
C GLN A 114 -3.18 -2.36 13.18
N TRP A 115 -3.22 -2.72 11.89
CA TRP A 115 -2.22 -2.31 10.91
C TRP A 115 -2.14 -0.80 10.76
N ARG A 116 -3.29 -0.11 10.67
CA ARG A 116 -3.36 1.35 10.63
C ARG A 116 -2.80 1.96 11.92
N SER A 117 -3.23 1.45 13.08
CA SER A 117 -2.74 1.92 14.38
C SER A 117 -1.22 1.77 14.50
N GLN A 118 -0.65 0.63 14.10
CA GLN A 118 0.79 0.41 14.09
C GLN A 118 1.51 1.42 13.18
N SER A 119 0.93 1.75 12.02
CA SER A 119 1.52 2.74 11.11
C SER A 119 1.51 4.17 11.67
N GLU A 120 0.54 4.49 12.53
CA GLU A 120 0.41 5.82 13.12
C GLU A 120 1.29 5.97 14.36
N ASN A 121 1.52 4.88 15.11
CA ASN A 121 2.30 4.90 16.35
C ASN A 121 3.79 4.61 16.15
N ASN A 122 4.14 3.57 15.39
CA ASN A 122 5.54 3.17 15.18
C ASN A 122 5.73 2.56 13.77
N PRO A 123 5.74 3.41 12.72
CA PRO A 123 5.77 2.95 11.33
C PRO A 123 7.04 2.21 10.95
N MET A 124 8.13 2.33 11.73
CA MET A 124 9.42 1.71 11.41
C MET A 124 9.64 0.37 12.12
N ASP A 125 8.72 -0.05 13.00
CA ASP A 125 8.78 -1.36 13.66
C ASP A 125 8.27 -2.48 12.74
N ILE A 126 9.17 -2.94 11.87
CA ILE A 126 8.92 -4.04 10.93
C ILE A 126 8.50 -5.32 11.67
N ALA A 127 9.03 -5.57 12.87
CA ALA A 127 8.74 -6.80 13.60
C ALA A 127 7.29 -6.81 14.10
N ALA A 128 6.78 -5.68 14.60
CA ALA A 128 5.39 -5.53 15.00
C ALA A 128 4.43 -5.77 13.83
N PHE A 129 4.70 -5.20 12.64
CA PHE A 129 3.89 -5.49 11.45
C PHE A 129 3.88 -6.98 11.08
N LYS A 130 5.03 -7.64 11.15
CA LYS A 130 5.12 -9.08 10.87
C LYS A 130 4.40 -9.93 11.91
N ALA A 131 4.35 -9.49 13.16
CA ALA A 131 3.61 -10.18 14.21
C ALA A 131 2.09 -10.15 13.94
N LEU A 132 1.56 -9.00 13.49
CA LEU A 132 0.13 -8.85 13.16
C LEU A 132 -0.36 -9.82 12.08
N LEU A 133 0.51 -10.35 11.21
CA LEU A 133 0.14 -11.27 10.14
C LEU A 133 0.28 -12.76 10.51
N LYS A 134 0.79 -13.06 11.70
CA LYS A 134 1.04 -14.44 12.16
C LYS A 134 -0.03 -14.98 13.10
N ASP A 135 -0.81 -14.08 13.71
CA ASP A 135 -1.95 -14.39 14.57
C ASP A 135 -3.20 -14.73 13.75
#